data_AF-A0A069I4E9-F1
#
_entry.id   AF-A0A069I4E9-F1
#
_cell.length_a   1.000
_cell.length_b   1.000
_cell.length_c   1.000
_cell.angle_alpha   90.00
_cell.angle_beta   90.00
_cell.angle_gamma   90.00
#
_symmetry.space_group_name_H-M   'P 1'
#
loop_
_entity.id
_entity.type
_entity.pdbx_description
1 polymer ?
#
loop_
_entity_poly.entity_id
_entity_poly.type
_entity_poly.pdbx_seq_one_letter_code
_entity_poly.pdbx_strand_id
1 'polypeptide(L)'
;MTNMSHQTWVLHPRPDEHGKPFKIHEPSTPSGPETWMDPFSIALWTPDSAVPVELNGVPFSPWTDHPVTDGGWDYVDGLMDDLDEPPLVANGKKPAAGVVVVEPDGRVWIVCPSNAFAGYRATFPKGHADEGLSLQASAIREAFEESGLKVAIAGFIGDVERTQTMTRYYRARRVGGTPAAMGWETQGVALVPAGEVASYVNKNVDRMVASKAGLAAHPVS
;
A
#
# COMPACT_ATOMS: atom_id res chain seq x y z
N MET A 1 27.17 38.24 1.14
CA MET A 1 26.06 37.51 0.49
C MET A 1 26.04 36.12 1.10
N THR A 2 25.15 35.90 2.05
CA THR A 2 25.05 34.63 2.78
C THR A 2 24.26 33.67 1.89
N ASN A 3 24.92 32.61 1.40
CA ASN A 3 24.23 31.50 0.74
C ASN A 3 23.32 30.85 1.79
N MET A 4 22.05 31.26 1.84
CA MET A 4 21.04 30.53 2.58
C MET A 4 20.79 29.24 1.81
N SER A 5 21.28 28.12 2.34
CA SER A 5 20.86 26.80 1.88
C SER A 5 19.34 26.74 1.98
N HIS A 6 18.65 26.75 0.85
CA HIS A 6 17.21 26.54 0.83
C HIS A 6 16.92 25.19 1.50
N GLN A 7 16.03 25.18 2.50
CA GLN A 7 15.56 23.93 3.07
C GLN A 7 14.89 23.11 1.97
N THR A 8 15.50 21.98 1.60
CA THR A 8 14.99 21.04 0.60
C THR A 8 14.19 19.92 1.28
N TRP A 9 13.20 20.29 2.09
CA TRP A 9 12.30 19.32 2.69
C TRP A 9 10.93 19.96 2.98
N VAL A 10 9.89 19.11 2.99
CA VAL A 10 8.54 19.45 3.43
C VAL A 10 8.16 18.60 4.64
N LEU A 11 7.20 19.05 5.45
CA LEU A 11 6.66 18.20 6.50
C LEU A 11 5.64 17.23 5.91
N HIS A 12 5.72 15.97 6.32
CA HIS A 12 4.62 15.05 6.15
C HIS A 12 3.42 15.57 6.97
N PRO A 13 2.20 15.65 6.42
CA PRO A 13 1.04 16.14 7.16
C PRO A 13 0.63 15.25 8.35
N ARG A 14 1.16 14.02 8.41
CA ARG A 14 0.94 13.07 9.50
C ARG A 14 2.23 12.96 10.32
N PRO A 15 2.16 12.99 11.66
CA PRO A 15 3.35 12.82 12.50
C PRO A 15 3.86 11.37 12.46
N ASP A 16 5.09 11.17 12.92
CA ASP A 16 5.66 9.85 13.13
C ASP A 16 4.95 9.06 14.24
N GLU A 17 5.39 7.82 14.49
CA GLU A 17 4.85 6.93 15.52
C GLU A 17 4.98 7.49 16.95
N HIS A 18 5.77 8.55 17.15
CA HIS A 18 5.98 9.25 18.41
C HIS A 18 5.28 10.61 18.46
N GLY A 19 4.43 10.93 17.47
CA GLY A 19 3.72 12.21 17.39
C GLY A 19 4.60 13.38 16.97
N LYS A 20 5.80 13.15 16.44
CA LYS A 20 6.74 14.20 16.03
C LYS A 20 6.57 14.55 14.54
N PRO A 21 6.87 15.80 14.14
CA PRO A 21 6.87 16.17 12.72
C PRO A 21 7.88 15.33 11.93
N PHE A 22 7.42 14.70 10.86
CA PHE A 22 8.25 13.90 9.97
C PHE A 22 8.64 14.71 8.71
N LYS A 23 9.91 14.64 8.29
CA LYS A 23 10.42 15.41 7.14
C LYS A 23 10.53 14.52 5.90
N ILE A 24 10.06 15.03 4.77
CA ILE A 24 10.21 14.43 3.46
C ILE A 24 11.23 15.25 2.66
N HIS A 25 12.31 14.61 2.22
CA HIS A 25 13.40 15.25 1.51
C HIS A 25 13.20 15.25 -0.01
N GLU A 26 12.47 14.26 -0.53
CA GLU A 26 12.17 14.09 -1.96
C GLU A 26 10.67 13.83 -2.12
N PRO A 27 9.81 14.86 -1.96
CA PRO A 27 8.37 14.68 -1.97
C PRO A 27 7.85 14.19 -3.32
N SER A 28 6.90 13.25 -3.28
CA SER A 28 6.14 12.84 -4.45
C SER A 28 5.29 14.00 -4.99
N THR A 29 5.00 13.97 -6.29
CA THR A 29 4.14 14.97 -6.95
C THR A 29 2.83 14.30 -7.38
N PRO A 30 1.66 14.75 -6.91
CA PRO A 30 0.40 14.14 -7.29
C PRO A 30 0.11 14.36 -8.78
N SER A 31 -0.58 13.40 -9.40
CA SER A 31 -1.07 13.54 -10.77
C SER A 31 -2.33 14.42 -10.82
N GLY A 32 -2.66 14.93 -12.00
CA GLY A 32 -3.90 15.70 -12.19
C GLY A 32 -5.16 14.82 -12.31
N PRO A 33 -6.36 15.44 -12.22
CA PRO A 33 -7.65 14.73 -12.31
C PRO A 33 -7.87 13.92 -13.58
N GLU A 34 -7.17 14.27 -14.66
CA GLU A 34 -7.22 13.57 -15.94
C GLU A 34 -6.80 12.10 -15.86
N THR A 35 -6.00 11.70 -14.87
CA THR A 35 -5.53 10.32 -14.71
C THR A 35 -6.46 9.46 -13.88
N TRP A 36 -7.33 10.06 -13.07
CA TRP A 36 -8.09 9.34 -12.02
C TRP A 36 -9.02 8.27 -12.60
N MET A 37 -9.72 8.60 -13.69
CA MET A 37 -10.69 7.71 -14.33
C MET A 37 -10.15 7.02 -15.58
N ASP A 38 -8.91 7.31 -15.99
CA ASP A 38 -8.28 6.65 -17.13
C ASP A 38 -7.60 5.34 -16.67
N PRO A 39 -8.11 4.16 -17.09
CA PRO A 39 -7.54 2.87 -16.68
C PRO A 39 -6.14 2.61 -17.24
N PHE A 40 -5.68 3.42 -18.21
CA PHE A 40 -4.36 3.30 -18.83
C PHE A 40 -3.35 4.33 -18.30
N SER A 41 -3.78 5.24 -17.42
CA SER A 41 -2.90 6.22 -16.78
C SER A 41 -2.53 5.78 -15.36
N ILE A 42 -1.35 6.21 -14.93
CA ILE A 42 -0.96 6.14 -13.52
C ILE A 42 -1.51 7.38 -12.80
N ALA A 43 -2.36 7.17 -11.81
CA ALA A 43 -2.76 8.21 -10.88
C ALA A 43 -1.91 8.14 -9.62
N LEU A 44 -1.49 9.28 -9.08
CA LEU A 44 -0.75 9.37 -7.82
C LEU A 44 -1.35 10.43 -6.92
N TRP A 45 -1.60 10.08 -5.68
CA TRP A 45 -2.07 10.96 -4.62
C TRP A 45 -1.00 11.14 -3.56
N THR A 46 -0.90 12.33 -3.01
CA THR A 46 -0.11 12.65 -1.81
C THR A 46 -1.06 12.91 -0.63
N PRO A 47 -0.57 12.97 0.63
CA PRO A 47 -1.44 13.25 1.76
C PRO A 47 -2.24 14.54 1.55
N ASP A 48 -3.52 14.54 1.96
CA ASP A 48 -4.46 15.68 1.81
C ASP A 48 -4.74 16.15 0.38
N SER A 49 -4.29 15.42 -0.65
CA SER A 49 -4.59 15.76 -2.04
C SER A 49 -6.07 15.55 -2.39
N ALA A 50 -6.54 16.24 -3.43
CA ALA A 50 -7.88 16.02 -3.97
C ALA A 50 -8.00 14.61 -4.55
N VAL A 51 -9.18 14.02 -4.40
CA VAL A 51 -9.54 12.68 -4.91
C VAL A 51 -10.82 12.80 -5.75
N PRO A 52 -11.08 11.88 -6.69
CA PRO A 52 -12.40 11.81 -7.32
C PRO A 52 -13.46 11.45 -6.27
N VAL A 53 -14.74 11.67 -6.59
CA VAL A 53 -15.85 11.32 -5.68
C VAL A 53 -15.87 9.81 -5.40
N GLU A 54 -15.69 9.02 -6.44
CA GLU A 54 -15.67 7.57 -6.38
C GLU A 54 -14.81 7.00 -7.51
N LEU A 55 -14.44 5.73 -7.36
CA LEU A 55 -13.88 4.92 -8.44
C LEU A 55 -14.53 3.54 -8.37
N ASN A 56 -14.98 3.03 -9.52
CA ASN A 56 -15.62 1.72 -9.66
C ASN A 56 -16.77 1.48 -8.67
N GLY A 57 -17.57 2.53 -8.40
CA GLY A 57 -18.71 2.48 -7.48
C GLY A 57 -18.34 2.48 -5.98
N VAL A 58 -17.06 2.67 -5.64
CA VAL A 58 -16.60 2.79 -4.25
C VAL A 58 -16.16 4.23 -3.98
N PRO A 59 -16.86 4.98 -3.11
CA PRO A 59 -16.48 6.34 -2.75
C PRO A 59 -15.09 6.44 -2.13
N PHE A 60 -14.41 7.56 -2.37
CA PHE A 60 -13.22 7.90 -1.61
C PHE A 60 -13.63 8.67 -0.36
N SER A 61 -13.45 8.05 0.80
CA SER A 61 -13.76 8.66 2.10
C SER A 61 -12.85 8.07 3.16
N PRO A 62 -12.27 8.88 4.06
CA PRO A 62 -11.45 8.35 5.15
C PRO A 62 -12.20 7.27 5.94
N TRP A 63 -11.53 6.17 6.22
CA TRP A 63 -12.07 5.14 7.09
C TRP A 63 -11.87 5.59 8.53
N THR A 64 -12.89 6.15 9.18
CA THR A 64 -12.75 6.82 10.49
C THR A 64 -13.08 5.95 11.68
N ASP A 65 -13.75 4.81 11.47
CA ASP A 65 -14.12 3.82 12.46
C ASP A 65 -13.24 2.56 12.38
N HIS A 66 -12.01 2.71 11.86
CA HIS A 66 -11.04 1.62 11.81
C HIS A 66 -10.69 1.15 13.24
N PRO A 67 -10.31 -0.14 13.43
CA PRO A 67 -9.84 -0.61 14.72
C PRO A 67 -8.59 0.15 15.19
N VAL A 68 -8.48 0.37 16.50
CA VAL A 68 -7.32 1.05 17.14
C VAL A 68 -6.61 0.16 18.15
N THR A 69 -7.03 -1.09 18.27
CA THR A 69 -6.46 -2.10 19.16
C THR A 69 -6.24 -3.39 18.38
N ASP A 70 -5.20 -4.14 18.75
CA ASP A 70 -4.87 -5.45 18.18
C ASP A 70 -6.08 -6.39 18.13
N GLY A 71 -6.76 -6.58 19.26
CA GLY A 71 -7.96 -7.42 19.32
C GLY A 71 -9.16 -6.88 18.53
N GLY A 72 -9.13 -5.62 18.08
CA GLY A 72 -10.13 -5.07 17.16
C GLY A 72 -9.80 -5.40 15.70
N TRP A 73 -8.51 -5.45 15.36
CA TRP A 73 -8.05 -5.87 14.05
C TRP A 73 -8.32 -7.35 13.78
N ASP A 74 -8.31 -8.19 14.82
CA ASP A 74 -8.63 -9.63 14.69
C ASP A 74 -10.05 -9.91 14.16
N TYR A 75 -10.98 -8.97 14.31
CA TYR A 75 -12.36 -9.08 13.84
C TYR A 75 -12.71 -8.01 12.81
N VAL A 76 -11.70 -7.45 12.15
CA VAL A 76 -11.91 -6.37 11.17
C VAL A 76 -12.75 -6.84 9.99
N ASP A 77 -13.64 -5.98 9.49
CA ASP A 77 -14.32 -6.24 8.22
C ASP A 77 -13.31 -6.47 7.09
N GLY A 78 -13.59 -7.45 6.24
CA GLY A 78 -12.78 -7.73 5.06
C GLY A 78 -11.86 -8.93 5.21
N LEU A 79 -11.84 -9.58 6.37
CA LEU A 79 -11.33 -10.94 6.50
C LEU A 79 -12.10 -11.91 5.60
N MET A 80 -11.43 -12.96 5.13
CA MET A 80 -11.99 -14.05 4.35
C MET A 80 -11.86 -15.35 5.15
N ASP A 81 -12.85 -15.62 5.99
CA ASP A 81 -12.85 -16.74 6.97
C ASP A 81 -12.79 -18.13 6.32
N ASP A 82 -13.29 -18.26 5.09
CA ASP A 82 -13.32 -19.51 4.32
C ASP A 82 -12.12 -19.70 3.39
N LEU A 83 -11.13 -18.81 3.46
CA LEU A 83 -9.90 -18.95 2.69
C LEU A 83 -9.06 -20.11 3.22
N ASP A 84 -8.81 -21.11 2.38
CA ASP A 84 -7.87 -22.19 2.69
C ASP A 84 -6.42 -21.65 2.65
N GLU A 85 -5.89 -21.34 3.83
CA GLU A 85 -4.54 -20.82 4.00
C GLU A 85 -3.55 -21.91 4.42
N PRO A 86 -2.47 -22.13 3.64
CA PRO A 86 -1.39 -22.99 4.10
C PRO A 86 -0.71 -22.38 5.33
N PRO A 87 -0.13 -23.16 6.25
CA PRO A 87 0.70 -22.61 7.33
C PRO A 87 1.87 -21.78 6.79
N LEU A 88 2.19 -20.65 7.44
CA LEU A 88 3.35 -19.84 7.09
C LEU A 88 4.64 -20.51 7.57
N VAL A 89 5.53 -20.86 6.64
CA VAL A 89 6.84 -21.44 6.96
C VAL A 89 7.90 -20.34 6.95
N ALA A 90 8.17 -19.74 8.12
CA ALA A 90 9.01 -18.55 8.22
C ALA A 90 10.53 -18.81 8.21
N ASN A 91 10.98 -20.06 8.42
CA ASN A 91 12.40 -20.48 8.36
C ASN A 91 13.38 -19.53 9.10
N GLY A 92 13.03 -19.15 10.34
CA GLY A 92 13.86 -18.26 11.17
C GLY A 92 13.72 -16.77 10.87
N LYS A 93 12.86 -16.37 9.93
CA LYS A 93 12.52 -14.97 9.67
C LYS A 93 11.29 -14.53 10.45
N LYS A 94 11.13 -13.22 10.59
CA LYS A 94 9.92 -12.65 11.20
C LYS A 94 8.73 -12.80 10.23
N PRO A 95 7.55 -13.22 10.71
CA PRO A 95 6.32 -13.13 9.93
C PRO A 95 6.01 -11.69 9.52
N ALA A 96 5.43 -11.53 8.33
CA ALA A 96 4.95 -10.28 7.79
C ALA A 96 3.76 -10.59 6.87
N ALA A 97 2.92 -9.60 6.62
CA ALA A 97 1.79 -9.75 5.73
C ALA A 97 1.60 -8.50 4.85
N GLY A 98 0.96 -8.69 3.69
CA GLY A 98 0.72 -7.62 2.73
C GLY A 98 -0.38 -7.94 1.74
N VAL A 99 -0.76 -6.94 0.96
CA VAL A 99 -1.83 -7.05 -0.04
C VAL A 99 -1.41 -6.57 -1.42
N VAL A 100 -1.97 -7.22 -2.43
CA VAL A 100 -2.08 -6.69 -3.80
C VAL A 100 -3.54 -6.29 -4.00
N VAL A 101 -3.83 -5.00 -3.89
CA VAL A 101 -5.19 -4.47 -4.02
C VAL A 101 -5.48 -4.18 -5.49
N VAL A 102 -6.44 -4.91 -6.06
CA VAL A 102 -6.81 -4.80 -7.48
C VAL A 102 -8.20 -4.18 -7.59
N GLU A 103 -8.31 -3.11 -8.38
CA GLU A 103 -9.59 -2.48 -8.73
C GLU A 103 -10.32 -3.27 -9.83
N PRO A 104 -11.66 -3.14 -9.94
CA PRO A 104 -12.43 -3.77 -11.02
C PRO A 104 -11.96 -3.44 -12.44
N ASP A 105 -11.36 -2.27 -12.66
CA ASP A 105 -10.76 -1.87 -13.94
C ASP A 105 -9.36 -2.47 -14.21
N GLY A 106 -8.86 -3.29 -13.29
CA GLY A 106 -7.57 -3.98 -13.40
C GLY A 106 -6.37 -3.17 -12.91
N ARG A 107 -6.53 -1.92 -12.48
CA ARG A 107 -5.43 -1.16 -11.87
C ARG A 107 -5.15 -1.64 -10.45
N VAL A 108 -3.93 -1.40 -9.99
CA VAL A 108 -3.38 -1.92 -8.73
C VAL A 108 -2.88 -0.77 -7.86
N TRP A 109 -3.24 -0.78 -6.59
CA TRP A 109 -2.74 0.21 -5.63
C TRP A 109 -1.33 -0.14 -5.16
N ILE A 110 -0.44 0.86 -5.18
CA ILE A 110 0.98 0.78 -4.83
C ILE A 110 1.32 1.95 -3.91
N VAL A 111 2.15 1.74 -2.89
CA VAL A 111 2.62 2.80 -2.00
C VAL A 111 4.02 3.25 -2.37
N CYS A 112 4.29 4.54 -2.20
CA CYS A 112 5.57 5.21 -2.36
C CYS A 112 6.10 5.60 -0.97
N PRO A 113 7.00 4.80 -0.37
CA PRO A 113 7.49 5.05 0.99
C PRO A 113 8.16 6.42 1.13
N SER A 114 7.92 7.07 2.26
CA SER A 114 8.56 8.30 2.68
C SER A 114 10.08 8.15 2.67
N ASN A 115 10.77 9.10 2.01
CA ASN A 115 12.23 9.11 1.85
C ASN A 115 12.82 7.82 1.26
N ALA A 116 12.03 7.08 0.50
CA ALA A 116 12.41 5.80 -0.09
C ALA A 116 13.03 4.82 0.93
N PHE A 117 12.39 4.66 2.09
CA PHE A 117 12.87 3.80 3.19
C PHE A 117 13.35 2.42 2.69
N ALA A 118 14.50 1.96 3.18
CA ALA A 118 15.20 0.75 2.71
C ALA A 118 15.44 0.67 1.17
N GLY A 119 15.45 1.83 0.50
CA GLY A 119 15.61 1.99 -0.94
C GLY A 119 14.39 1.57 -1.75
N TYR A 120 13.19 1.48 -1.16
CA TYR A 120 11.94 1.23 -1.88
C TYR A 120 11.36 2.56 -2.37
N ARG A 121 11.18 2.72 -3.68
CA ARG A 121 10.50 3.88 -4.27
C ARG A 121 9.01 3.60 -4.51
N ALA A 122 8.67 2.35 -4.76
CA ALA A 122 7.31 1.87 -4.94
C ALA A 122 7.25 0.39 -4.51
N THR A 123 6.26 0.04 -3.69
CA THR A 123 6.08 -1.32 -3.14
C THR A 123 4.60 -1.60 -2.86
N PHE A 124 4.26 -2.87 -2.68
CA PHE A 124 2.93 -3.24 -2.19
C PHE A 124 2.81 -2.94 -0.70
N PRO A 125 1.61 -2.56 -0.20
CA PRO A 125 1.41 -2.37 1.22
C PRO A 125 1.72 -3.63 2.02
N LYS A 126 2.56 -3.51 3.07
CA LYS A 126 3.02 -4.64 3.88
C LYS A 126 3.89 -4.22 5.06
N GLY A 127 3.70 -4.91 6.17
CA GLY A 127 4.54 -4.78 7.36
C GLY A 127 4.54 -6.03 8.23
N HIS A 128 5.05 -5.87 9.45
CA HIS A 128 5.24 -6.98 10.37
C HIS A 128 3.89 -7.50 10.88
N ALA A 129 3.79 -8.82 11.03
CA ALA A 129 2.65 -9.38 11.74
C ALA A 129 2.91 -9.23 13.24
N ASP A 130 1.97 -8.59 13.94
CA ASP A 130 2.04 -8.48 15.40
C ASP A 130 1.67 -9.80 16.06
N GLU A 131 2.18 -10.00 17.27
CA GLU A 131 1.92 -11.20 18.04
C GLU A 131 0.43 -11.32 18.35
N GLY A 132 -0.20 -12.41 17.91
CA GLY A 132 -1.62 -12.68 18.12
C GLY A 132 -2.53 -12.27 16.95
N LEU A 133 -2.09 -11.36 16.07
CA LEU A 133 -2.88 -10.99 14.89
C LEU A 133 -2.82 -12.07 13.81
N SER A 134 -3.96 -12.32 13.17
CA SER A 134 -3.97 -13.11 11.95
C SER A 134 -3.17 -12.40 10.84
N LEU A 135 -2.61 -13.17 9.90
CA LEU A 135 -1.88 -12.60 8.77
C LEU A 135 -2.81 -11.77 7.86
N GLN A 136 -4.08 -12.15 7.72
CA GLN A 136 -5.05 -11.33 7.00
C GLN A 136 -5.31 -10.00 7.72
N ALA A 137 -5.55 -10.02 9.03
CA ALA A 137 -5.76 -8.81 9.83
C ALA A 137 -4.56 -7.87 9.73
N SER A 138 -3.35 -8.42 9.84
CA SER A 138 -2.10 -7.67 9.64
C SER A 138 -2.07 -7.04 8.24
N ALA A 139 -2.38 -7.79 7.19
CA ALA A 139 -2.37 -7.27 5.82
C ALA A 139 -3.41 -6.16 5.58
N ILE A 140 -4.61 -6.25 6.19
CA ILE A 140 -5.65 -5.22 6.12
C ILE A 140 -5.22 -3.97 6.87
N ARG A 141 -4.64 -4.12 8.07
CA ARG A 141 -4.11 -3.01 8.87
C ARG A 141 -3.03 -2.26 8.10
N GLU A 142 -2.04 -2.97 7.58
CA GLU A 142 -0.92 -2.39 6.81
C GLU A 142 -1.41 -1.70 5.53
N ALA A 143 -2.42 -2.24 4.86
CA ALA A 143 -3.07 -1.56 3.74
C ALA A 143 -3.67 -0.22 4.17
N PHE A 144 -4.37 -0.17 5.30
CA PHE A 144 -4.93 1.06 5.82
C PHE A 144 -3.85 2.05 6.28
N GLU A 145 -2.87 1.61 7.06
CA GLU A 145 -1.82 2.47 7.60
C GLU A 145 -0.94 3.06 6.49
N GLU A 146 -0.48 2.24 5.55
CA GLU A 146 0.43 2.71 4.49
C GLU A 146 -0.30 3.38 3.32
N SER A 147 -1.60 3.10 3.08
CA SER A 147 -2.29 3.64 1.89
C SER A 147 -3.59 4.40 2.17
N GLY A 148 -4.11 4.38 3.40
CA GLY A 148 -5.40 4.98 3.76
C GLY A 148 -6.62 4.21 3.23
N LEU A 149 -6.42 3.05 2.59
CA LEU A 149 -7.48 2.27 1.96
C LEU A 149 -8.09 1.24 2.92
N LYS A 150 -9.42 1.11 2.91
CA LYS A 150 -10.13 -0.03 3.52
C LYS A 150 -10.23 -1.13 2.46
N VAL A 151 -9.73 -2.32 2.77
CA VAL A 151 -9.66 -3.43 1.82
C VAL A 151 -10.34 -4.68 2.36
N ALA A 152 -10.77 -5.55 1.45
CA ALA A 152 -11.24 -6.90 1.77
C ALA A 152 -10.39 -7.93 1.03
N ILE A 153 -9.98 -8.98 1.75
CA ILE A 153 -9.25 -10.11 1.21
C ILE A 153 -10.15 -10.85 0.21
N ALA A 154 -9.54 -11.24 -0.91
CA ALA A 154 -10.20 -11.90 -2.02
C ALA A 154 -9.46 -13.18 -2.46
N GLY A 155 -8.36 -13.53 -1.78
CA GLY A 155 -7.65 -14.77 -2.01
C GLY A 155 -6.19 -14.75 -1.58
N PHE A 156 -5.57 -15.92 -1.62
CA PHE A 156 -4.16 -16.13 -1.33
C PHE A 156 -3.29 -15.91 -2.58
N ILE A 157 -2.11 -15.27 -2.44
CA ILE A 157 -1.12 -15.15 -3.52
C ILE A 157 0.08 -16.05 -3.25
N GLY A 158 0.63 -16.00 -2.04
CA GLY A 158 1.83 -16.76 -1.71
C GLY A 158 2.71 -16.09 -0.68
N ASP A 159 3.67 -16.87 -0.20
CA ASP A 159 4.70 -16.41 0.72
C ASP A 159 5.96 -16.02 -0.06
N VAL A 160 6.57 -14.90 0.33
CA VAL A 160 7.74 -14.32 -0.32
C VAL A 160 8.81 -14.01 0.73
N GLU A 161 9.97 -14.63 0.56
CA GLU A 161 11.13 -14.39 1.40
C GLU A 161 11.74 -13.01 1.11
N ARG A 162 11.89 -12.20 2.15
CA ARG A 162 12.61 -10.91 2.14
C ARG A 162 13.83 -10.99 3.04
N THR A 163 14.62 -9.92 3.11
CA THR A 163 15.85 -9.89 3.92
C THR A 163 15.61 -10.29 5.37
N GLN A 164 14.60 -9.72 6.03
CA GLN A 164 14.31 -9.94 7.46
C GLN A 164 13.03 -10.74 7.72
N THR A 165 12.16 -10.86 6.71
CA THR A 165 10.81 -11.40 6.88
C THR A 165 10.50 -12.52 5.91
N MET A 166 9.57 -13.40 6.31
CA MET A 166 8.77 -14.18 5.39
C MET A 166 7.42 -13.49 5.29
N THR A 167 7.11 -12.92 4.12
CA THR A 167 5.92 -12.07 3.94
C THR A 167 4.84 -12.83 3.18
N ARG A 168 3.68 -13.02 3.79
CA ARG A 168 2.49 -13.55 3.12
C ARG A 168 1.78 -12.45 2.34
N TYR A 169 1.44 -12.72 1.09
CA TYR A 169 0.64 -11.82 0.28
C TYR A 169 -0.75 -12.38 0.00
N TYR A 170 -1.73 -11.47 0.05
CA TYR A 170 -3.11 -11.71 -0.34
C TYR A 170 -3.50 -10.85 -1.52
N ARG A 171 -4.42 -11.35 -2.33
CA ARG A 171 -5.18 -10.52 -3.26
C ARG A 171 -6.28 -9.84 -2.46
N ALA A 172 -6.48 -8.55 -2.69
CA ALA A 172 -7.53 -7.78 -2.04
C ALA A 172 -8.26 -6.88 -3.04
N ARG A 173 -9.43 -6.39 -2.64
CA ARG A 173 -10.19 -5.34 -3.34
C ARG A 173 -10.44 -4.17 -2.40
N ARG A 174 -10.47 -2.96 -2.92
CA ARG A 174 -10.86 -1.78 -2.13
C ARG A 174 -12.36 -1.84 -1.84
N VAL A 175 -12.73 -1.54 -0.60
CA VAL A 175 -14.12 -1.44 -0.14
C VAL A 175 -14.43 -0.10 0.54
N GLY A 176 -13.44 0.77 0.66
CA GLY A 176 -13.57 2.13 1.18
C GLY A 176 -12.20 2.75 1.41
N GLY A 177 -12.13 3.76 2.27
CA GLY A 177 -10.89 4.49 2.52
C GLY A 177 -10.57 5.49 1.40
N THR A 178 -9.45 6.19 1.56
CA THR A 178 -8.98 7.17 0.58
C THR A 178 -7.47 7.22 0.55
N PRO A 179 -6.84 7.27 -0.64
CA PRO A 179 -5.39 7.35 -0.73
C PRO A 179 -4.87 8.58 0.01
N ALA A 180 -5.57 9.73 -0.06
CA ALA A 180 -5.18 10.97 0.62
C ALA A 180 -5.06 10.89 2.16
N ALA A 181 -5.50 9.78 2.78
CA ALA A 181 -5.40 9.51 4.21
C ALA A 181 -4.21 8.60 4.61
N MET A 182 -3.25 8.34 3.70
CA MET A 182 -2.04 7.58 3.99
C MET A 182 -1.28 8.07 5.24
N GLY A 183 -0.71 7.12 5.99
CA GLY A 183 0.15 7.37 7.15
C GLY A 183 1.52 7.92 6.78
N TRP A 184 2.30 8.34 7.79
CA TRP A 184 3.57 9.05 7.60
C TRP A 184 4.68 8.25 6.91
N GLU A 185 4.62 6.92 6.99
CA GLU A 185 5.56 6.03 6.32
C GLU A 185 5.43 6.07 4.80
N THR A 186 4.34 6.61 4.26
CA THR A 186 4.05 6.72 2.84
C THR A 186 3.87 8.17 2.43
N GLN A 187 4.60 8.61 1.41
CA GLN A 187 4.48 9.97 0.87
C GLN A 187 3.65 10.05 -0.43
N GLY A 188 3.26 8.91 -0.97
CA GLY A 188 2.38 8.85 -2.13
C GLY A 188 1.73 7.48 -2.29
N VAL A 189 0.52 7.46 -2.82
CA VAL A 189 -0.23 6.24 -3.15
C VAL A 189 -0.59 6.32 -4.62
N ALA A 190 -0.15 5.33 -5.40
CA ALA A 190 -0.36 5.26 -6.83
C ALA A 190 -1.37 4.18 -7.20
N LEU A 191 -2.19 4.46 -8.21
CA LEU A 191 -3.05 3.49 -8.88
C LEU A 191 -2.47 3.24 -10.27
N VAL A 192 -1.96 2.02 -10.48
CA VAL A 192 -1.08 1.68 -11.60
C VAL A 192 -1.75 0.62 -12.48
N PRO A 193 -1.79 0.76 -13.82
CA PRO A 193 -2.25 -0.31 -14.71
C PRO A 193 -1.50 -1.62 -14.44
N ALA A 194 -2.20 -2.76 -14.38
CA ALA A 194 -1.59 -4.05 -14.03
C ALA A 194 -0.32 -4.37 -14.85
N GLY A 195 -0.34 -4.05 -16.15
CA GLY A 195 0.79 -4.29 -17.04
C GLY A 195 2.00 -3.38 -16.85
N GLU A 196 1.88 -2.33 -16.02
CA GLU A 196 2.96 -1.41 -15.70
C GLU A 196 3.54 -1.65 -14.30
N VAL A 197 2.87 -2.43 -13.44
CA VAL A 197 3.27 -2.64 -12.04
C VAL A 197 4.69 -3.16 -11.92
N ALA A 198 5.10 -4.14 -12.74
CA ALA A 198 6.44 -4.72 -12.68
C ALA A 198 7.57 -3.71 -13.02
N SER A 199 7.25 -2.72 -13.85
CA SER A 199 8.15 -1.62 -14.22
C SER A 199 8.13 -0.50 -13.18
N TYR A 200 6.97 -0.27 -12.55
CA TYR A 200 6.77 0.76 -11.55
C TYR A 200 7.49 0.43 -10.22
N VAL A 201 7.43 -0.83 -9.77
CA VAL A 201 8.13 -1.26 -8.56
C VAL A 201 9.64 -1.45 -8.81
N ASN A 202 10.47 -0.98 -7.88
CA ASN A 202 11.91 -0.90 -8.11
C ASN A 202 12.73 -2.08 -7.55
N LYS A 203 12.14 -2.97 -6.73
CA LYS A 203 12.82 -4.14 -6.20
C LYS A 203 12.35 -5.42 -6.88
N ASN A 204 13.28 -6.34 -7.13
CA ASN A 204 12.98 -7.63 -7.75
C ASN A 204 11.98 -8.47 -6.94
N VAL A 205 12.00 -8.34 -5.61
CA VAL A 205 11.04 -9.06 -4.75
C VAL A 205 9.60 -8.59 -4.97
N ASP A 206 9.37 -7.30 -5.23
CA ASP A 206 8.03 -6.80 -5.56
C ASP A 206 7.62 -7.23 -6.98
N ARG A 207 8.56 -7.29 -7.93
CA ARG A 207 8.29 -7.87 -9.26
C ARG A 207 7.87 -9.35 -9.18
N MET A 208 8.47 -10.10 -8.25
CA MET A 208 8.08 -11.49 -7.98
C MET A 208 6.67 -11.56 -7.39
N VAL A 209 6.32 -10.67 -6.47
CA VAL A 209 4.94 -10.56 -5.94
C VAL A 209 3.95 -10.26 -7.08
N ALA A 210 4.27 -9.30 -7.94
CA ALA A 210 3.43 -8.95 -9.09
C ALA A 210 3.22 -10.16 -10.02
N SER A 211 4.29 -10.91 -10.32
CA SER A 211 4.21 -12.14 -11.12
C SER A 211 3.36 -13.22 -10.45
N LYS A 212 3.55 -13.49 -9.16
CA LYS A 212 2.71 -14.42 -8.38
C LYS A 212 1.24 -14.00 -8.35
N ALA A 213 0.99 -12.69 -8.31
CA ALA A 213 -0.35 -12.11 -8.35
C ALA A 213 -1.00 -12.18 -9.74
N GLY A 214 -0.29 -12.63 -10.78
CA GLY A 214 -0.79 -12.70 -12.15
C GLY A 214 -0.83 -11.35 -12.87
N LEU A 215 -0.07 -10.36 -12.40
CA LEU A 215 0.04 -9.06 -13.05
C LEU A 215 1.02 -9.18 -14.23
N ALA A 216 0.48 -9.51 -15.42
CA ALA A 216 1.28 -9.65 -16.63
C ALA A 216 1.68 -8.28 -17.17
N ALA A 217 2.97 -8.09 -17.48
CA ALA A 217 3.42 -6.90 -18.20
C ALA A 217 2.72 -6.82 -19.56
N HIS A 218 2.29 -5.62 -19.98
CA HIS A 218 1.87 -5.45 -21.37
C HIS A 218 3.06 -5.78 -22.28
N PRO A 219 2.89 -6.59 -23.34
CA PRO A 219 3.91 -6.66 -24.36
C PRO A 219 4.08 -5.24 -24.91
N VAL A 220 5.29 -4.71 -24.79
CA VAL A 220 5.66 -3.44 -25.42
C VAL A 220 5.43 -3.64 -26.92
N SER A 221 4.40 -2.98 -27.46
CA SER A 221 4.13 -2.92 -28.91
C SER A 221 5.19 -2.10 -29.61
#